data_AF-A0A023BB50-F1
#
_entry.id   AF-A0A023BB50-F1
#
_cell.length_a   1.000
_cell.length_b   1.000
_cell.length_c   1.000
_cell.angle_alpha   90.00
_cell.angle_beta   90.00
_cell.angle_gamma   90.00
#
_symmetry.space_group_name_H-M   'P 1'
#
loop_
_entity.id
_entity.type
_entity.pdbx_description
1 polymer ?
#
loop_
_entity_poly.entity_id
_entity_poly.type
_entity_poly.pdbx_seq_one_letter_code
_entity_poly.pdbx_strand_id
1 'polypeptide(L)' 'MYLRFYRDSQTGLRVYTLKAASPTGEATFTAHPARFSPDDKYAAQRVLLKKRFGLLAGAETPLGKDSVHDE' A
#
# COMPACT_ATOMS: atom_id res chain seq x y z
N MET A 1 4.57 18.09 2.38
CA MET A 1 3.53 17.74 3.36
C MET A 1 4.17 16.91 4.46
N TYR A 2 4.20 17.41 5.70
CA TYR A 2 5.11 16.91 6.75
C TYR A 2 4.57 15.73 7.56
N LEU A 3 3.27 15.47 7.53
CA LEU A 3 2.67 14.40 8.32
C LEU A 3 3.03 13.04 7.72
N ARG A 4 3.55 12.17 8.58
CA ARG A 4 3.99 10.81 8.25
C ARG A 4 3.29 9.81 9.17
N PHE A 5 3.33 8.53 8.82
CA PHE A 5 2.83 7.47 9.67
C PHE A 5 3.61 6.17 9.49
N TYR A 6 3.55 5.29 10.48
CA TYR A 6 3.90 3.88 10.36
C TYR A 6 2.71 3.03 10.82
N ARG A 7 2.72 1.73 10.49
CA ARG A 7 1.70 0.80 10.95
C ARG A 7 2.18 0.13 12.23
N ASP A 8 1.33 0.13 13.23
CA ASP A 8 1.56 -0.67 14.43
C ASP A 8 1.37 -2.16 14.09
N SER A 9 2.38 -2.96 14.43
CA SER A 9 2.39 -4.41 14.20
C SER A 9 1.30 -5.16 14.98
N GLN A 10 0.89 -4.65 16.14
CA GLN A 10 -0.08 -5.35 17.00
C GLN A 10 -1.52 -4.97 16.66
N THR A 11 -1.80 -3.67 16.51
CA THR A 11 -3.16 -3.18 16.27
C THR A 11 -3.50 -3.01 14.79
N GLY A 12 -2.50 -2.95 13.90
CA GLY A 12 -2.66 -2.64 12.49
C GLY A 12 -3.04 -1.17 12.19
N LEU A 13 -3.16 -0.34 13.23
CA LEU A 13 -3.53 1.07 13.10
C LEU A 13 -2.36 1.94 12.65
N ARG A 14 -2.69 3.12 12.11
CA ARG A 14 -1.68 4.12 11.73
C ARG A 14 -1.29 4.93 12.96
N VAL A 15 0.01 4.98 13.26
CA VAL A 15 0.57 5.90 14.26
C VAL A 15 1.24 7.06 13.53
N TYR A 16 0.77 8.27 13.79
CA TYR A 16 1.23 9.48 13.10
C TYR A 16 2.48 10.07 13.76
N THR A 17 3.36 10.63 12.93
CA THR A 17 4.61 11.25 13.37
C THR A 17 5.09 12.28 12.33
N LEU A 18 6.05 13.11 12.73
CA LEU A 18 6.80 13.98 11.82
C LEU A 18 8.18 13.41 11.48
N LYS A 19 8.60 12.35 12.18
CA LYS A 19 9.91 11.71 12.00
C LYS A 19 9.93 10.82 10.76
N ALA A 20 11.09 10.77 10.08
CA ALA A 20 11.31 9.93 8.91
C ALA A 20 11.43 8.44 9.24
N ALA A 21 11.74 8.09 10.49
CA ALA A 21 11.87 6.72 10.98
C ALA A 21 10.90 6.44 12.15
N SER A 22 10.42 5.21 12.23
CA SER A 22 9.64 4.68 13.36
C SER A 22 10.54 4.44 14.58
N PRO A 23 9.98 4.15 15.76
CA PRO A 23 10.76 3.75 16.94
C PRO A 23 11.60 2.47 16.72
N THR A 24 11.20 1.62 15.78
CA THR A 24 11.92 0.39 15.39
C THR A 24 12.96 0.63 14.28
N GLY A 25 13.10 1.87 13.79
CA GLY A 25 14.05 2.23 12.72
C GLY A 25 13.50 2.07 11.30
N GLU A 26 12.26 1.61 11.11
CA GLU A 26 11.64 1.46 9.80
C GLU A 26 11.27 2.82 9.19
N ALA A 27 11.33 2.93 7.87
CA ALA A 27 10.95 4.15 7.16
C ALA A 27 9.44 4.44 7.31
N THR A 28 9.09 5.68 7.63
CA THR A 28 7.68 6.10 7.72
C THR A 28 7.13 6.52 6.36
N PHE A 29 5.82 6.38 6.16
CA PHE A 29 5.11 6.73 4.93
C PHE A 29 4.46 8.12 5.03
N THR A 30 4.21 8.79 3.90
CA THR A 30 3.44 10.04 3.91
C THR A 30 1.97 9.77 4.25
N ALA A 31 1.40 10.57 5.15
CA ALA A 31 -0.02 10.44 5.54
C ALA A 31 -0.99 10.90 4.45
N HIS A 32 -0.48 11.54 3.40
CA HIS A 32 -1.30 12.19 2.38
C HIS A 32 -1.45 11.30 1.14
N PRO A 33 -2.64 11.23 0.55
CA PRO A 33 -2.82 10.49 -0.69
C PRO A 33 -2.02 11.12 -1.83
N ALA A 34 -1.66 10.30 -2.80
CA ALA A 34 -1.06 10.79 -4.05
C ALA A 34 -2.04 11.76 -4.74
N ARG A 35 -1.50 12.85 -5.30
CA ARG A 35 -2.31 13.86 -6.00
C ARG A 35 -2.97 13.26 -7.22
N PHE A 36 -4.28 13.45 -7.35
CA PHE A 36 -5.01 13.12 -8.57
C PHE A 36 -4.68 14.14 -9.68
N SER A 37 -4.43 13.64 -10.89
CA SER A 37 -4.26 14.46 -12.09
C SER A 37 -5.10 13.84 -13.21
N PRO A 38 -6.01 14.59 -13.85
CA PRO A 38 -6.85 14.06 -14.93
C PRO A 38 -6.03 13.71 -16.19
N ASP A 39 -4.89 14.35 -16.37
CA ASP A 39 -3.94 14.20 -17.47
C ASP A 39 -2.82 13.18 -17.18
N ASP A 40 -2.98 12.31 -16.18
CA ASP A 40 -2.00 11.31 -15.81
C ASP A 40 -1.76 10.27 -16.92
N LYS A 41 -0.67 10.46 -17.67
CA LYS A 41 -0.20 9.59 -18.76
C LYS A 41 0.00 8.13 -18.36
N TYR A 42 0.17 7.84 -17.07
CA TYR A 42 0.45 6.50 -16.57
C TYR A 42 -0.77 5.80 -15.93
N ALA A 43 -1.97 6.36 -16.09
CA ALA A 43 -3.19 5.82 -15.51
C ALA A 43 -3.51 4.39 -16.00
N ALA A 44 -3.35 4.13 -17.31
CA ALA A 44 -3.61 2.82 -17.89
C ALA A 44 -2.66 1.73 -17.35
N GLN A 45 -1.38 2.06 -17.25
CA GLN A 45 -0.32 1.18 -16.75
C GLN A 45 -0.56 0.82 -15.28
N ARG A 46 -1.01 1.80 -14.47
CA ARG A 46 -1.37 1.57 -13.07
C ARG A 46 -2.55 0.61 -12.91
N VAL A 47 -3.57 0.71 -13.77
CA VAL A 47 -4.69 -0.24 -13.78
C VAL A 47 -4.25 -1.64 -14.21
N LEU A 48 -3.44 -1.74 -15.27
CA LEU A 48 -2.90 -3.03 -15.73
C LEU A 48 -2.03 -3.71 -14.65
N LEU A 49 -1.20 -2.96 -13.94
CA LEU A 49 -0.41 -3.47 -12.83
C LEU A 49 -1.31 -4.03 -11.72
N LYS A 50 -2.34 -3.29 -11.30
CA LYS A 50 -3.29 -3.75 -10.29
C LYS A 50 -4.02 -5.03 -10.71
N LYS A 51 -4.42 -5.13 -11.99
CA LYS A 51 -5.05 -6.34 -12.53
C LYS A 51 -4.12 -7.55 -12.49
N ARG A 52 -2.86 -7.40 -12.91
CA ARG A 52 -1.87 -8.49 -12.92
C ARG A 52 -1.62 -9.10 -11.54
N PHE A 53 -1.66 -8.28 -10.49
CA PHE A 53 -1.43 -8.72 -9.11
C PHE A 53 -2.73 -8.96 -8.31
N GLY A 54 -3.91 -8.97 -8.96
CA GLY A 54 -5.18 -9.17 -8.25
C GLY A 54 -5.51 -8.09 -7.22
N LEU A 55 -4.92 -6.89 -7.33
CA LEU A 55 -5.11 -5.77 -6.40
C LEU A 55 -6.26 -4.84 -6.79
N LEU A 56 -6.99 -5.16 -7.85
CA LEU A 56 -8.15 -4.39 -8.30
C LEU A 56 -9.40 -4.87 -7.54
N ALA A 57 -9.96 -4.00 -6.70
CA ALA A 57 -11.17 -4.32 -5.94
C ALA A 57 -12.32 -4.73 -6.88
N GLY A 58 -12.90 -5.91 -6.64
CA GLY A 58 -14.00 -6.48 -7.44
C GLY A 58 -13.58 -7.28 -8.67
N ALA A 59 -12.28 -7.39 -8.97
CA ALA A 59 -11.81 -8.37 -9.95
C ALA A 59 -11.66 -9.73 -9.24
N GLU A 60 -12.39 -10.74 -9.71
CA GLU A 60 -12.17 -12.13 -9.27
C GLU A 60 -10.76 -12.54 -9.68
N THR A 61 -9.88 -12.72 -8.69
CA THR A 61 -8.49 -13.15 -8.93
C THR A 61 -8.49 -14.60 -9.43
N PRO A 62 -7.90 -14.93 -10.60
CA PRO A 62 -7.84 -16.31 -11.07
C PRO A 62 -6.64 -17.12 -10.53
N LEU A 63 -5.98 -16.67 -9.46
CA LEU A 63 -4.87 -17.37 -8.79
C LEU A 63 -5.11 -17.16 -7.28
N GLY A 64 -5.37 -18.15 -6.44
CA GLY A 64 -4.81 -19.49 -6.36
C GLY A 64 -4.46 -19.64 -4.88
N LYS A 65 -5.24 -20.45 -4.16
CA LYS A 65 -5.06 -20.74 -2.74
C LYS A 65 -3.89 -21.74 -2.60
N ASP A 66 -2.70 -21.36 -3.06
CA ASP A 66 -1.54 -22.25 -3.07
C ASP A 66 -0.40 -21.59 -2.29
N SER A 67 -0.61 -21.45 -0.99
CA SER A 67 0.50 -21.49 -0.03
C SER A 67 0.12 -22.53 1.02
N VAL A 68 0.36 -23.78 0.62
CA VAL A 68 0.76 -24.86 1.52
C VAL A 68 1.85 -24.31 2.44
N HIS A 69 1.51 -24.11 3.71
CA HIS A 69 2.39 -24.44 4.82
C HIS A 69 1.78 -25.74 5.36
N ASP A 70 2.23 -26.90 4.88
CA ASP A 70 3.33 -27.70 5.46
C ASP A 70 3.25 -27.71 7.00
N GLU A 71 2.71 -28.84 7.51
CA GLU A 71 2.61 -29.36 8.89
C GLU A 71 2.30 -28.42 10.07
#